data_AF-A0A2S0KJK1-F1
#
_entry.id   AF-A0A2S0KJK1-F1
#
_cell.length_a   1.000
_cell.length_b   1.000
_cell.length_c   1.000
_cell.angle_alpha   90.00
_cell.angle_beta   90.00
_cell.angle_gamma   90.00
#
_symmetry.space_group_name_H-M   'P 1'
#
loop_
_entity.id
_entity.type
_entity.pdbx_description
1 polymer ?
#
loop_
_entity_poly.entity_id
_entity_poly.type
_entity_poly.pdbx_seq_one_letter_code
_entity_poly.pdbx_strand_id
1 'polypeptide(L)'
;MAEKVLAYDRKIVPQETGWWCGPASVQIALNARGIVKSERELMLRLERYEGNVNGRGEVYDDGDGTDHIGQVTRVLNDYAPAAKMVTVEYPKDPPTQALKDQLWNHLRRSIDAGYGMVANIVSPRSNRWKIAAPSTVAPNYGTGTVWHYVAIMGYSDVGGRKVWVADPGFSPFGWWATLDSLASLIPPKGYSYSTAAAATAPAPAPAPAAPAIPKFTETRDIGQSHSPRTRSPINFLLHTSQSTGGARALANYCKNPANQASYHYILGGGELIQIVDTSRASWSVLDANAYTINLCFAASFAEWSREEWLKRRDDIRVAAYIAVREARKAGISVEVLRPGPYKRGSGISDHKYVTEALGIGNHTDVGSGFPWDVFAADVAAFVQPASVPANLIDAEAARAAGWIGKRLAPVGAAGETIIRRDGREVGRFVPYERGHIYWKTGTRQAFAVPHADPQIPGSGLFETWGADYRWEQGPLGFPILAHTVVTNGAVQAFEGGVLFRKNGSARGWAVWGRIYDAYRANGSEQGPLGWPTSAEEKVPGTDNLVQHFEHGRLIWSPSGVAVLIDTKEIAA
;
A
#
# COMPACT_ATOMS: atom_id res chain seq x y z
N MET A 1 -27.34 -6.44 -13.15
CA MET A 1 -27.12 -6.79 -11.73
C MET A 1 -26.13 -5.79 -11.17
N ALA A 2 -26.57 -4.95 -10.25
CA ALA A 2 -25.83 -3.84 -9.69
C ALA A 2 -25.60 -4.09 -8.20
N GLU A 3 -24.34 -4.14 -7.82
CA GLU A 3 -23.89 -4.10 -6.43
C GLU A 3 -22.96 -2.91 -6.28
N LYS A 4 -23.19 -2.10 -5.25
CA LYS A 4 -22.37 -0.92 -4.98
C LYS A 4 -22.21 -0.75 -3.48
N VAL A 5 -20.96 -0.65 -3.03
CA VAL A 5 -20.60 -0.31 -1.65
C VAL A 5 -19.63 0.86 -1.72
N LEU A 6 -19.88 1.91 -0.95
CA LEU A 6 -18.97 3.05 -0.84
C LEU A 6 -17.69 2.58 -0.14
N ALA A 7 -16.55 3.09 -0.58
CA ALA A 7 -15.29 2.87 0.12
C ALA A 7 -15.27 3.73 1.39
N TYR A 8 -14.94 3.14 2.53
CA TYR A 8 -14.70 3.82 3.81
C TYR A 8 -13.73 2.95 4.65
N ASP A 9 -13.04 3.55 5.61
CA ASP A 9 -12.13 2.85 6.50
C ASP A 9 -12.94 1.98 7.49
N ARG A 10 -12.72 0.66 7.44
CA ARG A 10 -13.43 -0.27 8.33
C ARG A 10 -12.90 -0.25 9.77
N LYS A 11 -11.72 0.32 10.01
CA LYS A 11 -11.10 0.40 11.33
C LYS A 11 -11.72 1.47 12.22
N ILE A 12 -12.34 2.49 11.62
CA ILE A 12 -13.07 3.55 12.34
C ILE A 12 -14.51 3.17 12.65
N VAL A 13 -14.95 1.97 12.25
CA VAL A 13 -16.34 1.58 12.44
C VAL A 13 -16.66 1.37 13.92
N PRO A 14 -15.85 0.63 14.73
CA PRO A 14 -16.19 0.43 16.14
C PRO A 14 -16.22 1.77 16.90
N GLN A 15 -17.38 2.09 17.49
CA GLN A 15 -17.57 3.32 18.27
C GLN A 15 -16.68 3.38 19.51
N GLU A 16 -16.25 4.58 19.88
CA GLU A 16 -15.38 4.83 21.03
C GLU A 16 -16.12 4.69 22.37
N THR A 17 -17.42 4.98 22.40
CA THR A 17 -18.27 4.89 23.61
C THR A 17 -19.60 4.18 23.31
N GLY A 18 -20.29 3.69 24.34
CA GLY A 18 -21.53 2.91 24.19
C GLY A 18 -22.74 3.67 23.63
N TRP A 19 -22.76 5.01 23.73
CA TRP A 19 -23.89 5.87 23.34
C TRP A 19 -23.62 6.71 22.07
N TRP A 20 -22.38 6.73 21.54
CA TRP A 20 -22.01 7.53 20.35
C TRP A 20 -22.34 6.89 19.00
N CYS A 21 -23.35 6.03 18.94
CA CYS A 21 -23.75 5.38 17.70
C CYS A 21 -24.12 6.37 16.58
N GLY A 22 -24.73 7.52 16.91
CA GLY A 22 -25.03 8.61 15.99
C GLY A 22 -23.76 9.27 15.42
N PRO A 23 -22.89 9.85 16.26
CA PRO A 23 -21.59 10.41 15.87
C PRO A 23 -20.72 9.43 15.07
N ALA A 24 -20.62 8.16 15.51
CA ALA A 24 -19.86 7.13 14.82
C ALA A 24 -20.45 6.79 13.43
N SER A 25 -21.78 6.72 13.30
CA SER A 25 -22.44 6.53 12.00
C SER A 25 -22.19 7.71 11.05
N VAL A 26 -22.17 8.95 11.57
CA VAL A 26 -21.77 10.15 10.81
C VAL A 26 -20.31 10.06 10.39
N GLN A 27 -19.43 9.61 11.28
CA GLN A 27 -18.01 9.44 11.00
C GLN A 27 -17.79 8.50 9.82
N ILE A 28 -18.48 7.36 9.80
CA ILE A 28 -18.44 6.37 8.71
C ILE A 28 -18.94 7.00 7.40
N ALA A 29 -20.07 7.71 7.43
CA ALA A 29 -20.66 8.33 6.24
C ALA A 29 -19.79 9.45 5.65
N LEU A 30 -19.13 10.26 6.49
CA LEU A 30 -18.19 11.31 6.08
C LEU A 30 -16.87 10.74 5.57
N ASN A 31 -16.37 9.65 6.17
CA ASN A 31 -15.15 8.99 5.76
C ASN A 31 -15.23 8.50 4.31
N ALA A 32 -16.40 8.07 3.84
CA ALA A 32 -16.61 7.70 2.44
C ALA A 32 -16.41 8.86 1.44
N ARG A 33 -16.35 10.10 1.92
CA ARG A 33 -16.03 11.30 1.15
C ARG A 33 -14.61 11.82 1.41
N GLY A 34 -13.80 11.06 2.13
CA GLY A 34 -12.46 11.47 2.55
C GLY A 34 -12.46 12.52 3.66
N ILE A 35 -13.62 12.79 4.30
CA ILE A 35 -13.74 13.74 5.39
C ILE A 35 -13.50 12.98 6.69
N VAL A 36 -12.33 13.18 7.28
CA VAL A 36 -11.92 12.50 8.52
C VAL A 36 -12.21 13.41 9.71
N LYS A 37 -13.03 12.93 10.63
CA LYS A 37 -13.43 13.62 11.86
C LYS A 37 -13.38 12.64 13.03
N SER A 38 -13.04 13.10 14.22
CA SER A 38 -13.12 12.25 15.42
C SER A 38 -14.57 12.11 15.87
N GLU A 39 -14.92 11.00 16.52
CA GLU A 39 -16.26 10.83 17.09
C GLU A 39 -16.55 11.92 18.12
N ARG A 40 -15.54 12.33 18.90
CA ARG A 40 -15.65 13.45 19.84
C ARG A 40 -16.02 14.78 19.16
N GLU A 41 -15.41 15.11 18.02
CA GLU A 41 -15.74 16.34 17.28
C GLU A 41 -17.17 16.29 16.73
N LEU A 42 -17.59 15.12 16.26
CA LEU A 42 -18.94 14.92 15.74
C LEU A 42 -19.97 14.94 16.86
N MET A 43 -19.73 14.25 17.97
CA MET A 43 -20.55 14.30 19.18
C MET A 43 -20.76 15.76 19.61
N LEU A 44 -19.68 16.55 19.79
CA LEU A 44 -19.83 17.96 20.20
C LEU A 44 -20.61 18.81 19.20
N ARG A 45 -20.70 18.37 17.94
CA ARG A 45 -21.53 19.03 16.93
C ARG A 45 -23.00 18.59 17.03
N LEU A 46 -23.28 17.31 17.29
CA LEU A 46 -24.62 16.80 17.53
C LEU A 46 -25.23 17.42 18.81
N GLU A 47 -24.51 17.39 19.92
CA GLU A 47 -24.90 17.97 21.23
C GLU A 47 -25.25 19.47 21.12
N ARG A 48 -24.51 20.19 20.28
CA ARG A 48 -24.80 21.59 20.00
C ARG A 48 -26.17 21.79 19.32
N TYR A 49 -26.60 20.83 18.50
CA TYR A 49 -27.92 20.86 17.86
C TYR A 49 -29.04 20.41 18.80
N GLU A 50 -28.72 19.65 19.84
CA GLU A 50 -29.62 19.32 20.96
C GLU A 50 -29.79 20.50 21.92
N GLY A 51 -28.79 21.39 21.98
CA GLY A 51 -28.80 22.55 22.86
C GLY A 51 -28.08 22.31 24.18
N ASN A 52 -27.28 21.23 24.25
CA ASN A 52 -26.48 20.85 25.42
C ASN A 52 -25.27 21.77 25.59
N VAL A 53 -25.57 23.01 25.99
CA VAL A 53 -24.63 24.11 26.18
C VAL A 53 -24.72 24.59 27.62
N ASN A 54 -23.60 24.63 28.32
CA ASN A 54 -23.56 25.11 29.70
C ASN A 54 -23.74 26.64 29.78
N GLY A 55 -23.86 27.18 31.00
CA GLY A 55 -24.01 28.63 31.24
C GLY A 55 -22.83 29.51 30.77
N ARG A 56 -21.74 28.91 30.27
CA ARG A 56 -20.58 29.60 29.67
C ARG A 56 -20.53 29.51 28.15
N GLY A 57 -21.52 28.87 27.51
CA GLY A 57 -21.54 28.69 26.06
C GLY A 57 -20.74 27.47 25.55
N GLU A 58 -20.26 26.60 26.44
CA GLU A 58 -19.51 25.40 26.08
C GLU A 58 -20.45 24.21 25.90
N VAL A 59 -20.24 23.44 24.83
CA VAL A 59 -21.02 22.24 24.54
C VAL A 59 -20.49 21.08 25.37
N TYR A 60 -21.37 20.24 25.92
CA TYR A 60 -21.01 19.03 26.66
C TYR A 60 -21.78 17.81 26.16
N ASP A 61 -21.27 16.62 26.44
CA ASP A 61 -21.92 15.31 26.23
C ASP A 61 -22.76 15.00 27.47
N ASP A 62 -24.08 14.91 27.32
CA ASP A 62 -24.97 14.58 28.44
C ASP A 62 -25.11 13.05 28.67
N GLY A 63 -24.55 12.25 27.76
CA GLY A 63 -24.51 10.80 27.82
C GLY A 63 -25.78 10.10 27.36
N ASP A 64 -26.75 10.79 26.75
CA ASP A 64 -28.02 10.18 26.33
C ASP A 64 -28.04 9.68 24.87
N GLY A 65 -27.07 10.12 24.07
CA GLY A 65 -26.80 9.59 22.74
C GLY A 65 -27.14 10.59 21.63
N THR A 66 -28.15 10.28 20.81
CA THR A 66 -28.57 11.19 19.73
C THR A 66 -30.07 11.08 19.56
N ASP A 67 -30.78 12.15 19.88
CA ASP A 67 -32.23 12.10 20.03
C ASP A 67 -32.98 11.88 18.72
N HIS A 68 -32.48 12.47 17.63
CA HIS A 68 -33.21 12.59 16.38
C HIS A 68 -32.33 12.52 15.14
N ILE A 69 -32.82 11.82 14.12
CA ILE A 69 -32.13 11.70 12.82
C ILE A 69 -31.88 13.05 12.12
N GLY A 70 -32.63 14.08 12.51
CA GLY A 70 -32.41 15.46 12.08
C GLY A 70 -31.06 16.04 12.50
N GLN A 71 -30.52 15.69 13.67
CA GLN A 71 -29.19 16.17 14.09
C GLN A 71 -28.10 15.58 13.20
N VAL A 72 -28.14 14.26 12.99
CA VAL A 72 -27.27 13.54 12.04
C VAL A 72 -27.27 14.20 10.67
N THR A 73 -28.46 14.51 10.14
CA THR A 73 -28.61 15.16 8.84
C THR A 73 -27.97 16.55 8.79
N ARG A 74 -28.14 17.36 9.84
CA ARG A 74 -27.51 18.69 9.94
C ARG A 74 -25.99 18.59 9.98
N VAL A 75 -25.45 17.69 10.79
CA VAL A 75 -24.00 17.48 10.90
C VAL A 75 -23.39 16.97 9.58
N LEU A 76 -24.05 16.04 8.90
CA LEU A 76 -23.61 15.61 7.57
C LEU A 76 -23.57 16.78 6.57
N ASN A 77 -24.55 17.69 6.61
CA ASN A 77 -24.57 18.87 5.75
C ASN A 77 -23.55 19.95 6.13
N ASP A 78 -23.19 20.08 7.42
CA ASP A 78 -22.13 20.99 7.85
C ASP A 78 -20.78 20.64 7.22
N TYR A 79 -20.46 19.35 7.21
CA TYR A 79 -19.17 18.85 6.73
C TYR A 79 -19.19 18.48 5.24
N ALA A 80 -20.34 18.10 4.71
CA ALA A 80 -20.52 17.72 3.30
C ALA A 80 -21.74 18.42 2.67
N PRO A 81 -21.75 19.76 2.53
CA PRO A 81 -22.91 20.51 2.02
C PRO A 81 -23.32 20.10 0.60
N ALA A 82 -22.36 19.64 -0.21
CA ALA A 82 -22.62 19.10 -1.55
C ALA A 82 -23.51 17.84 -1.53
N ALA A 83 -23.58 17.12 -0.40
CA ALA A 83 -24.42 15.95 -0.23
C ALA A 83 -25.91 16.29 -0.24
N LYS A 84 -26.29 17.51 0.16
CA LYS A 84 -27.69 17.95 0.26
C LYS A 84 -28.53 16.90 1.01
N MET A 85 -28.07 16.45 2.17
CA MET A 85 -28.73 15.42 2.97
C MET A 85 -30.11 15.89 3.42
N VAL A 86 -31.08 14.99 3.35
CA VAL A 86 -32.48 15.22 3.75
C VAL A 86 -32.88 14.17 4.77
N THR A 87 -33.58 14.62 5.82
CA THR A 87 -34.22 13.74 6.81
C THR A 87 -35.52 13.19 6.26
N VAL A 88 -35.75 11.90 6.44
CA VAL A 88 -37.01 11.23 6.14
C VAL A 88 -37.54 10.57 7.40
N GLU A 89 -38.69 11.06 7.87
CA GLU A 89 -39.46 10.39 8.91
C GLU A 89 -40.08 9.10 8.37
N TYR A 90 -40.07 8.06 9.19
CA TYR A 90 -40.52 6.73 8.78
C TYR A 90 -41.41 6.07 9.87
N PRO A 91 -42.56 6.68 10.19
CA PRO A 91 -43.30 6.40 11.43
C PRO A 91 -44.13 5.10 11.43
N LYS A 92 -44.35 4.46 10.27
CA LYS A 92 -45.33 3.38 10.13
C LYS A 92 -44.71 1.99 10.31
N ASP A 93 -45.18 1.25 11.32
CA ASP A 93 -44.80 -0.14 11.63
C ASP A 93 -46.03 -1.09 11.54
N PRO A 94 -46.03 -2.14 10.71
CA PRO A 94 -45.02 -2.48 9.72
C PRO A 94 -45.04 -1.53 8.51
N PRO A 95 -43.89 -1.31 7.85
CA PRO A 95 -43.82 -0.44 6.68
C PRO A 95 -44.62 -1.02 5.50
N THR A 96 -45.29 -0.15 4.76
CA THR A 96 -45.97 -0.52 3.51
C THR A 96 -44.96 -0.82 2.41
N GLN A 97 -45.41 -1.51 1.35
CA GLN A 97 -44.56 -1.75 0.18
C GLN A 97 -44.08 -0.45 -0.47
N ALA A 98 -44.93 0.58 -0.54
CA ALA A 98 -44.55 1.90 -1.05
C ALA A 98 -43.41 2.55 -0.23
N LEU A 99 -43.45 2.43 1.09
CA LEU A 99 -42.37 2.93 1.96
C LEU A 99 -41.06 2.18 1.74
N LYS A 100 -41.13 0.85 1.54
CA LYS A 100 -39.95 0.03 1.20
C LYS A 100 -39.36 0.39 -0.17
N ASP A 101 -40.20 0.63 -1.16
CA ASP A 101 -39.78 1.04 -2.51
C ASP A 101 -39.16 2.45 -2.50
N GLN A 102 -39.75 3.37 -1.73
CA GLN A 102 -39.17 4.69 -1.50
C GLN A 102 -37.80 4.60 -0.83
N LEU A 103 -37.67 3.81 0.24
CA LEU A 103 -36.39 3.57 0.92
C LEU A 103 -35.34 3.01 -0.04
N TRP A 104 -35.72 2.05 -0.89
CA TRP A 104 -34.83 1.50 -1.92
C TRP A 104 -34.34 2.57 -2.90
N ASN A 105 -35.26 3.42 -3.40
CA ASN A 105 -34.94 4.48 -4.34
C ASN A 105 -34.02 5.53 -3.70
N HIS A 106 -34.28 5.90 -2.45
CA HIS A 106 -33.44 6.82 -1.68
C HIS A 106 -32.05 6.25 -1.46
N LEU A 107 -31.95 4.96 -1.12
CA LEU A 107 -30.68 4.27 -0.97
C LEU A 107 -29.87 4.26 -2.26
N ARG A 108 -30.47 3.80 -3.36
CA ARG A 108 -29.77 3.79 -4.66
C ARG A 108 -29.32 5.19 -5.04
N ARG A 109 -30.20 6.18 -4.94
CA ARG A 109 -29.88 7.58 -5.24
C ARG A 109 -28.69 8.10 -4.41
N SER A 110 -28.71 7.87 -3.10
CA SER A 110 -27.66 8.34 -2.19
C SER A 110 -26.31 7.67 -2.48
N ILE A 111 -26.30 6.33 -2.58
CA ILE A 111 -25.09 5.56 -2.86
C ILE A 111 -24.58 5.82 -4.29
N ASP A 112 -25.48 6.03 -5.26
CA ASP A 112 -25.13 6.38 -6.64
C ASP A 112 -24.49 7.77 -6.71
N ALA A 113 -24.96 8.73 -5.91
CA ALA A 113 -24.33 10.04 -5.72
C ALA A 113 -23.04 10.01 -4.87
N GLY A 114 -22.68 8.86 -4.28
CA GLY A 114 -21.45 8.67 -3.52
C GLY A 114 -21.55 8.99 -2.03
N TYR A 115 -22.76 9.07 -1.47
CA TYR A 115 -23.01 9.47 -0.08
C TYR A 115 -23.74 8.37 0.70
N GLY A 116 -23.17 7.97 1.84
CA GLY A 116 -23.77 6.99 2.74
C GLY A 116 -25.05 7.52 3.39
N MET A 117 -25.98 6.62 3.69
CA MET A 117 -27.15 6.96 4.51
C MET A 117 -26.86 6.66 5.97
N VAL A 118 -27.51 7.36 6.88
CA VAL A 118 -27.56 6.97 8.30
C VAL A 118 -29.01 6.72 8.67
N ALA A 119 -29.29 5.60 9.34
CA ALA A 119 -30.62 5.22 9.78
C ALA A 119 -30.64 5.09 11.32
N ASN A 120 -31.67 5.67 11.94
CA ASN A 120 -32.02 5.40 13.33
C ASN A 120 -32.93 4.18 13.36
N ILE A 121 -32.55 3.15 14.12
CA ILE A 121 -33.23 1.86 14.13
C ILE A 121 -33.65 1.45 15.55
N VAL A 122 -34.70 0.63 15.59
CA VAL A 122 -35.19 -0.06 16.77
C VAL A 122 -35.24 -1.56 16.47
N SER A 123 -34.34 -2.33 17.07
CA SER A 123 -34.31 -3.79 16.94
C SER A 123 -34.72 -4.46 18.26
N PRO A 124 -36.01 -4.80 18.45
CA PRO A 124 -36.44 -5.65 19.55
C PRO A 124 -36.05 -7.12 19.29
N ARG A 125 -36.11 -7.96 20.32
CA ARG A 125 -35.83 -9.41 20.19
C ARG A 125 -36.73 -10.10 19.15
N SER A 126 -37.96 -9.63 18.99
CA SER A 126 -38.93 -10.15 18.01
C SER A 126 -38.62 -9.74 16.56
N ASN A 127 -37.76 -8.75 16.33
CA ASN A 127 -37.44 -8.20 15.01
C ASN A 127 -35.94 -7.89 14.93
N ARG A 128 -35.17 -8.87 14.42
CA ARG A 128 -33.71 -8.82 14.25
C ARG A 128 -33.34 -8.72 12.77
N TRP A 129 -32.10 -8.30 12.53
CA TRP A 129 -31.50 -8.27 11.19
C TRP A 129 -31.62 -9.61 10.46
N LYS A 130 -32.19 -9.60 9.26
CA LYS A 130 -32.18 -10.75 8.34
C LYS A 130 -30.96 -10.64 7.43
N ILE A 131 -29.92 -11.40 7.77
CA ILE A 131 -28.64 -11.43 7.04
C ILE A 131 -28.84 -12.04 5.65
N ALA A 132 -28.17 -11.48 4.66
CA ALA A 132 -28.21 -11.92 3.28
C ALA A 132 -26.81 -12.29 2.78
N ALA A 133 -26.72 -13.31 1.92
CA ALA A 133 -25.47 -13.73 1.33
C ALA A 133 -24.79 -12.57 0.55
N PRO A 134 -23.45 -12.44 0.60
CA PRO A 134 -22.48 -13.41 1.14
C PRO A 134 -22.25 -13.37 2.66
N SER A 135 -22.92 -12.47 3.40
CA SER A 135 -22.78 -12.44 4.86
C SER A 135 -23.46 -13.66 5.49
N THR A 136 -22.80 -14.23 6.51
CA THR A 136 -23.28 -15.43 7.23
C THR A 136 -23.39 -15.20 8.73
N VAL A 137 -22.89 -14.08 9.24
CA VAL A 137 -22.85 -13.75 10.67
C VAL A 137 -23.84 -12.63 10.95
N ALA A 138 -24.76 -12.87 11.89
CA ALA A 138 -25.67 -11.85 12.41
C ALA A 138 -24.96 -10.96 13.44
N PRO A 139 -25.35 -9.69 13.57
CA PRO A 139 -24.77 -8.82 14.58
C PRO A 139 -25.06 -9.33 15.99
N ASN A 140 -24.12 -9.12 16.91
CA ASN A 140 -24.22 -9.54 18.29
C ASN A 140 -25.16 -8.63 19.11
N TYR A 141 -26.42 -8.53 18.70
CA TYR A 141 -27.45 -7.81 19.43
C TYR A 141 -27.92 -8.72 20.58
N GLY A 142 -27.73 -8.26 21.82
CA GLY A 142 -28.05 -9.02 23.03
C GLY A 142 -29.54 -9.36 23.18
N THR A 143 -29.99 -9.65 24.40
CA THR A 143 -31.36 -10.09 24.65
C THR A 143 -32.40 -8.96 24.72
N GLY A 144 -31.95 -7.71 24.87
CA GLY A 144 -32.80 -6.51 24.96
C GLY A 144 -33.10 -5.84 23.61
N THR A 145 -33.97 -4.83 23.64
CA THR A 145 -34.20 -3.94 22.50
C THR A 145 -32.98 -3.05 22.26
N VAL A 146 -32.50 -3.01 21.02
CA VAL A 146 -31.37 -2.20 20.61
C VAL A 146 -31.91 -0.95 19.92
N TRP A 147 -31.68 0.21 20.53
CA TRP A 147 -31.92 1.53 19.97
C TRP A 147 -30.58 2.04 19.46
N HIS A 148 -30.48 2.30 18.16
CA HIS A 148 -29.15 2.44 17.55
C HIS A 148 -29.16 3.27 16.27
N TYR A 149 -28.02 3.86 15.95
CA TYR A 149 -27.78 4.43 14.62
C TYR A 149 -26.80 3.54 13.87
N VAL A 150 -27.11 3.32 12.59
CA VAL A 150 -26.24 2.57 11.68
C VAL A 150 -26.01 3.34 10.40
N ALA A 151 -24.80 3.21 9.84
CA ALA A 151 -24.49 3.70 8.50
C ALA A 151 -24.86 2.64 7.46
N ILE A 152 -25.62 3.02 6.44
CA ILE A 152 -25.94 2.17 5.29
C ILE A 152 -25.07 2.63 4.12
N MET A 153 -24.07 1.83 3.80
CA MET A 153 -22.96 2.22 2.92
C MET A 153 -23.01 1.52 1.56
N GLY A 154 -24.05 0.74 1.27
CA GLY A 154 -24.18 0.09 -0.03
C GLY A 154 -25.51 -0.61 -0.27
N TYR A 155 -25.71 -1.04 -1.52
CA TYR A 155 -26.86 -1.81 -1.98
C TYR A 155 -26.44 -2.92 -2.95
N SER A 156 -27.27 -3.94 -3.08
CA SER A 156 -27.15 -5.00 -4.09
C SER A 156 -28.53 -5.47 -4.52
N ASP A 157 -28.76 -5.66 -5.82
CA ASP A 157 -29.96 -6.33 -6.36
C ASP A 157 -29.72 -7.80 -6.74
N VAL A 158 -28.50 -8.30 -6.51
CA VAL A 158 -28.08 -9.68 -6.81
C VAL A 158 -28.74 -10.65 -5.84
N GLY A 159 -29.69 -11.45 -6.33
CA GLY A 159 -30.42 -12.39 -5.47
C GLY A 159 -31.36 -11.71 -4.48
N GLY A 160 -31.87 -10.52 -4.83
CA GLY A 160 -32.81 -9.74 -4.03
C GLY A 160 -32.26 -8.38 -3.60
N ARG A 161 -33.14 -7.48 -3.12
CA ARG A 161 -32.74 -6.15 -2.64
C ARG A 161 -32.08 -6.27 -1.27
N LYS A 162 -30.78 -5.95 -1.23
CA LYS A 162 -29.93 -6.05 -0.05
C LYS A 162 -29.24 -4.72 0.23
N VAL A 163 -28.91 -4.50 1.49
CA VAL A 163 -28.22 -3.31 1.99
C VAL A 163 -26.94 -3.73 2.71
N TRP A 164 -25.88 -2.95 2.52
CA TRP A 164 -24.64 -3.12 3.27
C TRP A 164 -24.67 -2.21 4.49
N VAL A 165 -24.72 -2.82 5.67
CA VAL A 165 -24.75 -2.14 6.96
C VAL A 165 -23.32 -2.02 7.49
N ALA A 166 -22.96 -0.83 7.94
CA ALA A 166 -21.78 -0.55 8.74
C ALA A 166 -22.27 -0.12 10.13
N ASP A 167 -22.26 -1.07 11.06
CA ASP A 167 -22.76 -0.87 12.42
C ASP A 167 -21.59 -0.55 13.35
N PRO A 168 -21.59 0.63 13.99
CA PRO A 168 -20.48 1.01 14.85
C PRO A 168 -20.49 0.37 16.24
N GLY A 169 -21.64 -0.08 16.72
CA GLY A 169 -21.81 -0.58 18.09
C GLY A 169 -21.56 -2.08 18.24
N PHE A 170 -21.81 -2.87 17.18
CA PHE A 170 -21.90 -4.33 17.31
C PHE A 170 -21.10 -5.09 16.25
N SER A 171 -20.30 -6.05 16.71
CA SER A 171 -19.62 -7.00 15.83
C SER A 171 -20.64 -7.78 15.00
N PRO A 172 -20.36 -8.08 13.71
CA PRO A 172 -19.05 -8.02 13.04
C PRO A 172 -18.68 -6.65 12.43
N PHE A 173 -19.37 -5.56 12.81
CA PHE A 173 -19.11 -4.19 12.33
C PHE A 173 -19.34 -4.02 10.82
N GLY A 174 -19.99 -4.99 10.17
CA GLY A 174 -20.63 -4.79 8.88
C GLY A 174 -21.03 -6.08 8.19
N TRP A 175 -22.19 -6.04 7.53
CA TRP A 175 -22.81 -7.20 6.88
C TRP A 175 -23.80 -6.79 5.80
N TRP A 176 -24.14 -7.73 4.93
CA TRP A 176 -25.28 -7.65 4.04
C TRP A 176 -26.56 -8.10 4.76
N ALA A 177 -27.62 -7.29 4.66
CA ALA A 177 -28.95 -7.62 5.15
C ALA A 177 -30.01 -7.36 4.07
N THR A 178 -31.21 -7.94 4.21
CA THR A 178 -32.30 -7.66 3.29
C THR A 178 -32.83 -6.23 3.48
N LEU A 179 -33.27 -5.59 2.40
CA LEU A 179 -33.94 -4.29 2.46
C LEU A 179 -35.18 -4.34 3.38
N ASP A 180 -35.94 -5.44 3.31
CA ASP A 180 -37.11 -5.64 4.16
C ASP A 180 -36.76 -5.58 5.65
N SER A 181 -35.59 -6.09 6.03
CA SER A 181 -35.10 -6.02 7.40
C SER A 181 -34.71 -4.60 7.80
N LEU A 182 -34.03 -3.84 6.94
CA LEU A 182 -33.76 -2.43 7.24
C LEU A 182 -35.09 -1.66 7.40
N ALA A 183 -36.01 -1.85 6.46
CA ALA A 183 -37.31 -1.18 6.46
C ALA A 183 -38.13 -1.50 7.71
N SER A 184 -38.09 -2.73 8.23
CA SER A 184 -38.82 -3.10 9.44
C SER A 184 -38.16 -2.61 10.73
N LEU A 185 -36.91 -2.16 10.69
CA LEU A 185 -36.17 -1.71 11.87
C LEU A 185 -36.15 -0.18 12.03
N ILE A 186 -36.44 0.59 10.98
CA ILE A 186 -36.46 2.07 11.08
C ILE A 186 -37.65 2.60 11.89
N PRO A 187 -38.91 2.12 11.73
CA PRO A 187 -40.03 2.70 12.45
C PRO A 187 -39.90 2.67 13.98
N PRO A 188 -40.44 3.70 14.70
CA PRO A 188 -41.09 4.91 14.19
C PRO A 188 -40.10 6.07 13.95
N LYS A 189 -38.82 5.78 13.76
CA LYS A 189 -37.73 6.76 13.65
C LYS A 189 -37.64 7.30 12.21
N GLY A 190 -36.42 7.45 11.69
CA GLY A 190 -36.18 7.95 10.35
C GLY A 190 -34.76 7.66 9.88
N TYR A 191 -34.47 8.12 8.66
CA TYR A 191 -33.15 8.01 8.06
C TYR A 191 -32.77 9.30 7.32
N SER A 192 -31.47 9.44 7.05
CA SER A 192 -30.90 10.50 6.22
C SER A 192 -30.46 9.95 4.87
N TYR A 193 -30.66 10.69 3.79
CA TYR A 193 -30.19 10.32 2.45
C TYR A 193 -29.83 11.55 1.61
N SER A 194 -29.01 11.36 0.58
CA SER A 194 -28.51 12.45 -0.26
C SER A 194 -29.48 12.88 -1.38
N THR A 195 -29.68 14.19 -1.41
CA THR A 195 -30.17 15.12 -2.43
C THR A 195 -29.40 15.29 -3.73
N ALA A 196 -28.11 14.98 -3.68
CA ALA A 196 -27.19 15.30 -4.76
C ALA A 196 -27.61 14.60 -6.06
N ALA A 197 -27.39 15.25 -7.20
CA ALA A 197 -27.56 14.56 -8.48
C ALA A 197 -26.67 13.32 -8.47
N ALA A 198 -27.18 12.21 -9.02
CA ALA A 198 -26.31 11.08 -9.33
C ALA A 198 -25.14 11.65 -10.10
N ALA A 199 -23.92 11.50 -9.55
CA ALA A 199 -22.76 12.07 -10.18
C ALA A 199 -22.76 11.57 -11.63
N THR A 200 -22.86 12.47 -12.63
CA THR A 200 -22.57 12.12 -14.02
C THR A 200 -21.24 11.43 -13.97
N ALA A 201 -21.22 10.11 -14.20
CA ALA A 201 -20.19 9.24 -13.67
C ALA A 201 -18.82 9.93 -13.81
N PRO A 202 -18.22 10.42 -12.71
CA PRO A 202 -16.78 10.42 -12.69
C PRO A 202 -16.47 8.94 -12.89
N ALA A 203 -15.58 8.63 -13.85
CA ALA A 203 -14.97 7.31 -13.89
C ALA A 203 -14.71 6.86 -12.44
N PRO A 204 -15.05 5.60 -12.09
CA PRO A 204 -15.04 5.14 -10.70
C PRO A 204 -13.80 5.72 -10.03
N ALA A 205 -13.98 6.46 -8.93
CA ALA A 205 -12.82 6.96 -8.19
C ALA A 205 -11.90 5.74 -8.03
N PRO A 206 -10.67 5.79 -8.57
CA PRO A 206 -9.80 4.62 -8.55
C PRO A 206 -9.77 4.16 -7.10
N ALA A 207 -10.02 2.87 -6.85
CA ALA A 207 -9.81 2.25 -5.54
C ALA A 207 -8.56 2.91 -4.96
N PRO A 208 -8.62 3.53 -3.75
CA PRO A 208 -7.67 4.56 -3.32
C PRO A 208 -6.33 4.15 -3.85
N ALA A 209 -5.84 4.91 -4.84
CA ALA A 209 -4.63 4.53 -5.54
C ALA A 209 -3.64 4.22 -4.43
N ALA A 210 -3.02 3.02 -4.47
CA ALA A 210 -1.89 2.73 -3.61
C ALA A 210 -1.09 4.02 -3.49
N PRO A 211 -0.86 4.57 -2.27
CA PRO A 211 -0.32 5.91 -2.16
C PRO A 211 0.89 5.99 -3.06
N ALA A 212 0.83 6.90 -4.04
CA ALA A 212 1.84 6.97 -5.08
C ALA A 212 3.21 6.98 -4.39
N ILE A 213 4.08 6.06 -4.78
CA ILE A 213 5.46 6.00 -4.28
C ILE A 213 6.01 7.42 -4.43
N PRO A 214 6.52 8.03 -3.35
CA PRO A 214 7.03 9.39 -3.43
C PRO A 214 8.12 9.44 -4.50
N LYS A 215 8.24 10.57 -5.20
CA LYS A 215 9.32 10.75 -6.18
C LYS A 215 10.62 11.05 -5.43
N PHE A 216 11.62 10.21 -5.61
CA PHE A 216 12.97 10.41 -5.08
C PHE A 216 13.97 9.67 -5.97
N THR A 217 15.24 10.06 -5.90
CA THR A 217 16.35 9.28 -6.46
C THR A 217 16.93 8.40 -5.37
N GLU A 218 17.21 7.14 -5.69
CA GLU A 218 17.89 6.22 -4.76
C GLU A 218 19.25 5.84 -5.34
N THR A 219 20.30 6.06 -4.57
CA THR A 219 21.66 5.64 -4.93
C THR A 219 22.20 4.71 -3.86
N ARG A 220 22.82 3.60 -4.28
CA ARG A 220 23.57 2.73 -3.39
C ARG A 220 25.06 3.07 -3.51
N ASP A 221 25.63 3.58 -2.43
CA ASP A 221 27.01 4.08 -2.35
C ASP A 221 27.60 3.65 -1.00
N ILE A 222 27.88 2.35 -0.89
CA ILE A 222 28.20 1.70 0.39
C ILE A 222 29.61 2.08 0.87
N GLY A 223 29.71 2.49 2.13
CA GLY A 223 30.98 2.75 2.83
C GLY A 223 31.35 1.64 3.82
N GLN A 224 32.49 1.83 4.48
CA GLN A 224 33.08 0.85 5.41
C GLN A 224 32.76 1.14 6.90
N SER A 225 32.08 2.25 7.19
CA SER A 225 31.72 2.67 8.55
C SER A 225 30.55 1.85 9.11
N HIS A 226 30.77 0.57 9.37
CA HIS A 226 29.75 -0.34 9.88
C HIS A 226 30.36 -1.50 10.67
N SER A 227 29.56 -2.12 11.53
CA SER A 227 29.93 -3.35 12.26
C SER A 227 29.12 -4.55 11.76
N PRO A 228 29.56 -5.79 12.05
CA PRO A 228 28.71 -6.96 11.90
C PRO A 228 27.40 -6.79 12.69
N ARG A 229 26.29 -7.18 12.09
CA ARG A 229 24.99 -7.19 12.77
C ARG A 229 24.84 -8.48 13.55
N THR A 230 24.69 -8.39 14.86
CA THR A 230 24.59 -9.55 15.75
C THR A 230 23.15 -9.92 16.12
N ARG A 231 22.17 -9.07 15.78
CA ARG A 231 20.76 -9.24 16.15
C ARG A 231 19.84 -8.82 15.00
N SER A 232 18.66 -9.42 14.92
CA SER A 232 17.63 -9.00 13.97
C SER A 232 17.13 -7.60 14.31
N PRO A 233 16.92 -6.72 13.32
CA PRO A 233 16.34 -5.40 13.56
C PRO A 233 14.94 -5.48 14.16
N ILE A 234 14.68 -4.66 15.17
CA ILE A 234 13.35 -4.50 15.77
C ILE A 234 12.82 -3.07 15.64
N ASN A 235 13.68 -2.09 15.34
CA ASN A 235 13.26 -0.71 15.15
C ASN A 235 13.83 -0.10 13.86
N PHE A 236 13.05 0.80 13.26
CA PHE A 236 13.51 1.75 12.25
C PHE A 236 13.52 3.14 12.88
N LEU A 237 14.67 3.80 12.89
CA LEU A 237 14.88 5.04 13.63
C LEU A 237 15.22 6.21 12.71
N LEU A 238 14.56 7.34 12.97
CA LEU A 238 14.79 8.62 12.31
C LEU A 238 15.82 9.45 13.08
N HIS A 239 16.66 10.17 12.35
CA HIS A 239 17.74 11.00 12.87
C HIS A 239 17.83 12.36 12.15
N THR A 240 18.43 13.35 12.80
CA THR A 240 18.86 14.61 12.16
C THR A 240 20.38 14.70 12.04
N SER A 241 20.87 15.45 11.06
CA SER A 241 22.31 15.57 10.80
C SER A 241 23.02 16.63 11.64
N GLN A 242 22.29 17.49 12.35
CA GLN A 242 22.79 18.67 13.07
C GLN A 242 23.77 19.51 12.23
N SER A 243 23.48 19.64 10.94
CA SER A 243 24.36 20.31 9.97
C SER A 243 23.57 20.78 8.75
N THR A 244 24.15 21.68 7.97
CA THR A 244 23.55 22.22 6.72
C THR A 244 23.93 21.45 5.47
N GLY A 245 24.81 20.44 5.56
CA GLY A 245 25.28 19.67 4.42
C GLY A 245 24.19 18.76 3.84
N GLY A 246 24.02 18.79 2.50
CA GLY A 246 23.08 17.94 1.79
C GLY A 246 23.44 16.44 1.82
N ALA A 247 22.58 15.60 1.23
CA ALA A 247 22.67 14.14 1.35
C ALA A 247 24.05 13.58 0.95
N ARG A 248 24.60 14.00 -0.19
CA ARG A 248 25.93 13.55 -0.65
C ARG A 248 27.09 13.97 0.27
N ALA A 249 27.04 15.19 0.83
CA ALA A 249 28.07 15.68 1.74
C ALA A 249 28.08 14.87 3.04
N LEU A 250 26.90 14.63 3.61
CA LEU A 250 26.75 13.79 4.80
C LEU A 250 27.14 12.33 4.51
N ALA A 251 26.80 11.80 3.33
CA ALA A 251 27.21 10.46 2.91
C ALA A 251 28.74 10.32 2.88
N ASN A 252 29.44 11.26 2.24
CA ASN A 252 30.89 11.24 2.19
C ASN A 252 31.52 11.35 3.59
N TYR A 253 30.96 12.17 4.47
CA TYR A 253 31.38 12.25 5.86
C TYR A 253 31.19 10.90 6.57
N CYS A 254 30.00 10.32 6.51
CA CYS A 254 29.68 9.07 7.20
C CYS A 254 30.42 7.84 6.64
N LYS A 255 30.85 7.86 5.38
CA LYS A 255 31.62 6.76 4.78
C LYS A 255 33.09 6.74 5.22
N ASN A 256 33.61 7.82 5.80
CA ASN A 256 34.96 7.86 6.37
C ASN A 256 34.95 7.24 7.78
N PRO A 257 35.59 6.07 8.00
CA PRO A 257 35.57 5.41 9.31
C PRO A 257 36.20 6.25 10.43
N ALA A 258 37.07 7.21 10.12
CA ALA A 258 37.66 8.09 11.12
C ALA A 258 36.62 8.95 11.85
N ASN A 259 35.46 9.19 11.21
CA ASN A 259 34.38 9.99 11.77
C ASN A 259 33.48 9.23 12.75
N GLN A 260 33.62 7.89 12.84
CA GLN A 260 32.94 7.04 13.82
C GLN A 260 31.40 7.21 13.86
N ALA A 261 30.79 7.61 12.75
CA ALA A 261 29.35 7.82 12.64
C ALA A 261 28.86 7.40 11.25
N SER A 262 27.75 6.66 11.20
CA SER A 262 27.10 6.30 9.96
C SER A 262 25.62 6.02 10.15
N TYR A 263 24.87 5.94 9.05
CA TYR A 263 23.46 5.56 9.00
C TYR A 263 23.26 4.52 7.90
N HIS A 264 22.11 3.85 7.85
CA HIS A 264 21.82 2.99 6.69
C HIS A 264 21.44 3.83 5.49
N TYR A 265 20.61 4.84 5.74
CA TYR A 265 20.07 5.74 4.74
C TYR A 265 20.33 7.19 5.14
N ILE A 266 20.67 8.01 4.14
CA ILE A 266 20.73 9.45 4.26
C ILE A 266 19.75 10.04 3.25
N LEU A 267 18.92 10.97 3.69
CA LEU A 267 17.85 11.55 2.88
C LEU A 267 17.89 13.08 2.91
N GLY A 268 17.87 13.72 1.75
CA GLY A 268 17.54 15.14 1.69
C GLY A 268 17.36 15.68 0.28
N GLY A 269 16.38 16.57 0.10
CA GLY A 269 16.10 17.18 -1.21
C GLY A 269 15.61 16.17 -2.25
N GLY A 270 14.95 15.10 -1.82
CA GLY A 270 14.53 14.01 -2.69
C GLY A 270 15.66 13.06 -3.13
N GLU A 271 16.89 13.20 -2.61
CA GLU A 271 17.99 12.25 -2.81
C GLU A 271 18.10 11.32 -1.59
N LEU A 272 17.90 10.01 -1.80
CA LEU A 272 18.12 8.96 -0.83
C LEU A 272 19.41 8.20 -1.18
N ILE A 273 20.37 8.18 -0.25
CA ILE A 273 21.64 7.47 -0.42
C ILE A 273 21.72 6.37 0.63
N GLN A 274 21.78 5.12 0.18
CA GLN A 274 22.11 3.99 1.06
C GLN A 274 23.62 3.88 1.17
N ILE A 275 24.16 4.05 2.39
CA ILE A 275 25.61 4.01 2.65
C ILE A 275 26.03 2.83 3.52
N VAL A 276 25.10 2.16 4.22
CA VAL A 276 25.33 0.91 4.94
C VAL A 276 24.23 -0.07 4.56
N ASP A 277 24.63 -1.29 4.18
CA ASP A 277 23.68 -2.36 3.90
C ASP A 277 22.94 -2.76 5.18
N THR A 278 21.62 -2.98 5.12
CA THR A 278 20.80 -3.30 6.30
C THR A 278 21.17 -4.63 6.95
N SER A 279 21.91 -5.50 6.27
CA SER A 279 22.52 -6.71 6.87
C SER A 279 23.68 -6.40 7.84
N ARG A 280 24.20 -5.18 7.83
CA ARG A 280 25.25 -4.68 8.73
C ARG A 280 24.64 -3.69 9.74
N ALA A 281 25.38 -3.40 10.81
CA ALA A 281 24.98 -2.40 11.80
C ALA A 281 25.67 -1.06 11.49
N SER A 282 24.89 -0.01 11.24
CA SER A 282 25.40 1.38 11.18
C SER A 282 25.85 1.86 12.55
N TRP A 283 26.72 2.86 12.61
CA TRP A 283 27.21 3.48 13.84
C TRP A 283 26.39 4.73 14.17
N SER A 284 25.15 4.54 14.65
CA SER A 284 24.16 5.63 14.77
C SER A 284 23.63 5.85 16.20
N VAL A 285 23.48 4.77 16.96
CA VAL A 285 22.69 4.71 18.21
C VAL A 285 23.35 3.80 19.26
N LEU A 286 24.69 3.83 19.33
CA LEU A 286 25.46 3.10 20.36
C LEU A 286 25.11 1.60 20.39
N ASP A 287 24.81 1.03 21.56
CA ASP A 287 24.49 -0.39 21.73
C ASP A 287 23.23 -0.84 20.97
N ALA A 288 22.37 0.10 20.57
CA ALA A 288 21.20 -0.19 19.74
C ALA A 288 21.53 -0.45 18.27
N ASN A 289 22.77 -0.20 17.82
CA ASN A 289 23.21 -0.39 16.43
C ASN A 289 22.91 -1.81 15.93
N ALA A 290 23.10 -2.81 16.78
CA ALA A 290 22.94 -4.22 16.41
C ALA A 290 21.51 -4.60 15.99
N TYR A 291 20.48 -3.87 16.43
CA TYR A 291 19.07 -4.24 16.23
C TYR A 291 18.20 -3.08 15.72
N THR A 292 18.82 -2.10 15.08
CA THR A 292 18.13 -0.95 14.46
C THR A 292 18.50 -0.79 12.99
N ILE A 293 17.57 -0.24 12.21
CA ILE A 293 17.81 0.37 10.90
C ILE A 293 17.66 1.89 11.09
N ASN A 294 18.55 2.69 10.49
CA ASN A 294 18.68 4.11 10.82
C ASN A 294 18.67 4.96 9.54
N LEU A 295 17.79 5.95 9.48
CA LEU A 295 17.70 6.95 8.42
C LEU A 295 17.96 8.33 9.01
N CYS A 296 18.91 9.06 8.42
CA CYS A 296 19.22 10.44 8.80
C CYS A 296 18.76 11.43 7.74
N PHE A 297 18.02 12.46 8.18
CA PHE A 297 17.71 13.61 7.33
C PHE A 297 18.99 14.47 7.22
N ALA A 298 19.56 14.58 6.03
CA ALA A 298 20.65 15.51 5.76
C ALA A 298 20.15 16.96 5.78
N ALA A 299 21.03 17.93 6.01
CA ALA A 299 20.70 19.35 6.12
C ALA A 299 19.56 19.61 7.12
N SER A 300 19.57 18.98 8.29
CA SER A 300 18.47 19.05 9.27
C SER A 300 18.94 19.28 10.70
N PHE A 301 18.03 19.81 11.52
CA PHE A 301 18.28 20.16 12.92
C PHE A 301 17.12 19.69 13.81
N ALA A 302 17.43 19.10 14.97
CA ALA A 302 16.44 18.66 15.95
C ALA A 302 15.67 19.84 16.59
N GLU A 303 16.26 21.04 16.54
CA GLU A 303 15.67 22.26 17.07
C GLU A 303 14.62 22.86 16.13
N TRP A 304 14.47 22.33 14.91
CA TRP A 304 13.48 22.82 13.96
C TRP A 304 12.06 22.75 14.50
N SER A 305 11.35 23.86 14.30
CA SER A 305 9.91 23.95 14.50
C SER A 305 9.16 23.01 13.55
N ARG A 306 7.90 22.75 13.89
CA ARG A 306 6.99 22.01 13.00
C ARG A 306 6.89 22.62 11.61
N GLU A 307 6.83 23.93 11.52
CA GLU A 307 6.72 24.65 10.25
C GLU A 307 7.97 24.47 9.38
N GLU A 308 9.16 24.47 9.98
CA GLU A 308 10.41 24.18 9.27
C GLU A 308 10.46 22.74 8.76
N TRP A 309 10.06 21.77 9.57
CA TRP A 309 9.92 20.39 9.11
C TRP A 309 8.93 20.23 7.96
N LEU A 310 7.79 20.92 8.03
CA LEU A 310 6.76 20.84 7.00
C LEU A 310 7.19 21.49 5.67
N LYS A 311 8.18 22.39 5.65
CA LYS A 311 8.83 22.84 4.40
C LYS A 311 9.54 21.69 3.67
N ARG A 312 9.87 20.60 4.38
CA ARG A 312 10.49 19.37 3.85
C ARG A 312 9.52 18.19 3.83
N ARG A 313 8.23 18.48 3.61
CA ARG A 313 7.14 17.49 3.57
C ARG A 313 7.43 16.29 2.68
N ASP A 314 8.08 16.50 1.53
CA ASP A 314 8.38 15.43 0.57
C ASP A 314 9.43 14.44 1.13
N ASP A 315 10.49 14.94 1.77
CA ASP A 315 11.49 14.09 2.44
C ASP A 315 10.85 13.28 3.58
N ILE A 316 9.93 13.88 4.35
CA ILE A 316 9.18 13.16 5.40
C ILE A 316 8.37 12.00 4.79
N ARG A 317 7.74 12.23 3.63
CA ARG A 317 6.99 11.19 2.91
C ARG A 317 7.88 10.07 2.42
N VAL A 318 9.04 10.41 1.87
CA VAL A 318 10.06 9.44 1.43
C VAL A 318 10.53 8.61 2.62
N ALA A 319 10.87 9.24 3.75
CA ALA A 319 11.27 8.51 4.95
C ALA A 319 10.20 7.53 5.43
N ALA A 320 8.91 7.90 5.41
CA ALA A 320 7.81 7.01 5.77
C ALA A 320 7.69 5.81 4.81
N TYR A 321 7.84 6.05 3.49
CA TYR A 321 7.86 4.99 2.49
C TYR A 321 9.02 4.00 2.72
N ILE A 322 10.22 4.51 2.97
CA ILE A 322 11.42 3.69 3.25
C ILE A 322 11.27 2.94 4.57
N ALA A 323 10.73 3.57 5.61
CA ALA A 323 10.48 2.92 6.88
C ALA A 323 9.55 1.70 6.72
N VAL A 324 8.45 1.82 5.97
CA VAL A 324 7.54 0.70 5.69
C VAL A 324 8.21 -0.38 4.83
N ARG A 325 8.97 0.01 3.81
CA ARG A 325 9.72 -0.90 2.94
C ARG A 325 10.68 -1.78 3.75
N GLU A 326 11.52 -1.15 4.55
CA GLU A 326 12.52 -1.84 5.36
C GLU A 326 11.90 -2.60 6.53
N ALA A 327 10.83 -2.07 7.13
CA ALA A 327 10.13 -2.77 8.21
C ALA A 327 9.52 -4.09 7.73
N ARG A 328 8.86 -4.08 6.55
CA ARG A 328 8.35 -5.32 5.93
C ARG A 328 9.46 -6.32 5.60
N LYS A 329 10.59 -5.83 5.08
CA LYS A 329 11.75 -6.68 4.72
C LYS A 329 12.39 -7.33 5.95
N ALA A 330 12.49 -6.59 7.05
CA ALA A 330 13.19 -7.02 8.27
C ALA A 330 12.26 -7.66 9.33
N GLY A 331 10.94 -7.65 9.12
CA GLY A 331 9.97 -8.13 10.11
C GLY A 331 9.78 -7.17 11.31
N ILE A 332 10.11 -5.89 11.15
CA ILE A 332 9.85 -4.84 12.15
C ILE A 332 8.36 -4.46 12.11
N SER A 333 7.76 -4.22 13.28
CA SER A 333 6.41 -3.64 13.34
C SER A 333 6.38 -2.28 12.64
N VAL A 334 5.31 -2.04 11.87
CA VAL A 334 5.06 -0.76 11.21
C VAL A 334 4.34 0.24 12.15
N GLU A 335 4.12 -0.12 13.41
CA GLU A 335 3.61 0.79 14.44
C GLU A 335 4.58 1.97 14.62
N VAL A 336 4.06 3.20 14.55
CA VAL A 336 4.85 4.40 14.85
C VAL A 336 4.81 4.65 16.36
N LEU A 337 5.95 4.43 17.01
CA LEU A 337 6.16 4.66 18.44
C LEU A 337 6.50 6.15 18.64
N ARG A 338 5.47 6.99 18.79
CA ARG A 338 5.61 8.45 18.85
C ARG A 338 6.15 8.93 20.21
N PRO A 339 6.83 10.10 20.26
CA PRO A 339 7.20 10.75 21.52
C PRO A 339 5.99 11.05 22.42
N GLY A 340 6.21 10.89 23.71
CA GLY A 340 5.20 10.74 24.77
C GLY A 340 5.74 9.68 25.75
N PRO A 341 4.95 9.07 26.65
CA PRO A 341 5.43 7.86 27.29
C PRO A 341 5.65 6.79 26.21
N TYR A 342 6.91 6.56 25.83
CA TYR A 342 7.23 5.60 24.78
C TYR A 342 6.85 4.20 25.22
N LYS A 343 6.11 3.50 24.35
CA LYS A 343 5.88 2.07 24.47
C LYS A 343 7.11 1.33 23.95
N ARG A 344 7.85 0.67 24.84
CA ARG A 344 8.99 -0.19 24.45
C ARG A 344 8.50 -1.35 23.59
N GLY A 345 9.09 -1.53 22.42
CA GLY A 345 8.70 -2.60 21.49
C GLY A 345 9.32 -2.47 20.10
N SER A 346 8.93 -3.37 19.21
CA SER A 346 9.26 -3.24 17.79
C SER A 346 8.40 -2.15 17.16
N GLY A 347 8.99 -1.32 16.29
CA GLY A 347 8.28 -0.19 15.69
C GLY A 347 9.19 0.82 15.00
N ILE A 348 8.56 1.80 14.35
CA ILE A 348 9.23 2.96 13.76
C ILE A 348 9.25 4.09 14.78
N SER A 349 10.42 4.70 15.02
CA SER A 349 10.59 5.75 16.02
C SER A 349 11.78 6.66 15.69
N ASP A 350 12.34 7.34 16.68
CA ASP A 350 13.47 8.26 16.57
C ASP A 350 14.58 7.92 17.57
N HIS A 351 15.67 8.70 17.58
CA HIS A 351 16.75 8.52 18.54
C HIS A 351 16.26 8.72 19.98
N LYS A 352 15.33 9.65 20.20
CA LYS A 352 14.76 9.90 21.52
C LYS A 352 14.13 8.65 22.16
N TYR A 353 13.52 7.76 21.38
CA TYR A 353 13.09 6.44 21.88
C TYR A 353 14.24 5.59 22.45
N VAL A 354 15.42 5.63 21.84
CA VAL A 354 16.59 4.90 22.32
C VAL A 354 17.03 5.43 23.69
N THR A 355 17.01 6.74 23.87
CA THR A 355 17.34 7.37 25.15
C THR A 355 16.26 7.13 26.21
N GLU A 356 14.99 7.42 25.93
CA GLU A 356 13.93 7.38 26.95
C GLU A 356 13.35 5.98 27.20
N ALA A 357 13.19 5.16 26.16
CA ALA A 357 12.58 3.83 26.29
C ALA A 357 13.59 2.70 26.49
N LEU A 358 14.81 2.85 25.96
CA LEU A 358 15.87 1.84 26.09
C LEU A 358 16.95 2.23 27.11
N GLY A 359 17.04 3.49 27.53
CA GLY A 359 18.06 3.97 28.47
C GLY A 359 19.46 4.03 27.87
N ILE A 360 19.58 4.18 26.53
CA ILE A 360 20.85 4.16 25.80
C ILE A 360 21.11 5.55 25.20
N GLY A 361 22.29 6.11 25.46
CA GLY A 361 22.68 7.43 24.96
C GLY A 361 21.87 8.58 25.58
N ASN A 362 22.04 9.78 25.01
CA ASN A 362 21.42 11.02 25.48
C ASN A 362 20.90 11.91 24.34
N HIS A 363 20.76 11.35 23.13
CA HIS A 363 20.32 12.08 21.96
C HIS A 363 18.79 12.09 21.85
N THR A 364 18.25 13.19 21.35
CA THR A 364 16.79 13.42 21.31
C THR A 364 16.27 13.84 19.93
N ASP A 365 17.09 13.68 18.89
CA ASP A 365 16.64 13.84 17.52
C ASP A 365 15.56 12.79 17.19
N VAL A 366 14.53 13.11 16.40
CA VAL A 366 14.36 14.25 15.47
C VAL A 366 13.80 15.55 16.10
N GLY A 367 13.69 15.60 17.43
CA GLY A 367 13.26 16.78 18.18
C GLY A 367 11.74 16.95 18.27
N SER A 368 11.30 17.84 19.18
CA SER A 368 9.88 18.01 19.52
C SER A 368 9.03 18.63 18.41
N GLY A 369 9.66 19.33 17.47
CA GLY A 369 8.98 19.93 16.32
C GLY A 369 8.64 18.95 15.20
N PHE A 370 9.18 17.73 15.18
CA PHE A 370 8.93 16.79 14.10
C PHE A 370 7.43 16.41 13.98
N PRO A 371 6.81 16.48 12.79
CA PRO A 371 5.37 16.30 12.62
C PRO A 371 4.98 14.80 12.62
N TRP A 372 5.01 14.18 13.79
CA TRP A 372 4.73 12.75 13.99
C TRP A 372 3.34 12.30 13.51
N ASP A 373 2.34 13.16 13.60
CA ASP A 373 1.00 12.93 13.06
C ASP A 373 1.03 12.80 11.53
N VAL A 374 1.81 13.65 10.84
CA VAL A 374 1.97 13.62 9.38
C VAL A 374 2.77 12.40 8.95
N PHE A 375 3.90 12.15 9.60
CA PHE A 375 4.73 10.97 9.32
C PHE A 375 3.95 9.67 9.55
N ALA A 376 3.22 9.57 10.65
CA ALA A 376 2.42 8.38 10.94
C ALA A 376 1.23 8.20 9.99
N ALA A 377 0.63 9.29 9.49
CA ALA A 377 -0.38 9.22 8.44
C ALA A 377 0.22 8.68 7.12
N ASP A 378 1.45 9.08 6.76
CA ASP A 378 2.14 8.53 5.59
C ASP A 378 2.50 7.06 5.79
N VAL A 379 3.03 6.67 6.96
CA VAL A 379 3.29 5.25 7.29
C VAL A 379 2.00 4.46 7.17
N ALA A 380 0.91 4.92 7.77
CA ALA A 380 -0.40 4.26 7.68
C ALA A 380 -0.85 4.10 6.21
N ALA A 381 -0.66 5.12 5.38
CA ALA A 381 -0.96 5.04 3.95
C ALA A 381 -0.12 3.94 3.27
N PHE A 382 1.20 3.90 3.47
CA PHE A 382 2.08 2.91 2.84
C PHE A 382 1.93 1.49 3.41
N VAL A 383 1.39 1.37 4.63
CA VAL A 383 1.02 0.09 5.28
C VAL A 383 -0.21 -0.53 4.63
N GLN A 384 -1.17 0.28 4.15
CA GLN A 384 -2.31 -0.25 3.40
C GLN A 384 -1.78 -1.04 2.19
N PRO A 385 -2.28 -2.26 1.94
CA PRO A 385 -1.93 -2.95 0.71
C PRO A 385 -2.33 -2.05 -0.44
N ALA A 386 -1.40 -1.85 -1.39
CA ALA A 386 -1.74 -1.26 -2.67
C ALA A 386 -3.03 -1.91 -3.17
N SER A 387 -4.08 -1.12 -3.38
CA SER A 387 -5.29 -1.59 -4.05
C SER A 387 -4.83 -2.28 -5.31
N VAL A 388 -5.19 -3.57 -5.49
CA VAL A 388 -4.89 -4.28 -6.73
C VAL A 388 -5.62 -3.48 -7.81
N PRO A 389 -4.89 -2.87 -8.76
CA PRO A 389 -5.52 -2.15 -9.85
C PRO A 389 -6.59 -3.02 -10.50
N ALA A 390 -7.76 -2.44 -10.79
CA ALA A 390 -8.86 -3.15 -11.44
C ALA A 390 -8.42 -3.83 -12.75
N ASN A 391 -7.37 -3.28 -13.37
CA ASN A 391 -6.63 -3.88 -14.45
C ASN A 391 -5.11 -3.79 -14.16
N LEU A 392 -4.46 -4.93 -13.98
CA LEU A 392 -3.04 -4.99 -13.62
C LEU A 392 -2.11 -4.60 -14.77
N ILE A 393 -2.53 -4.82 -16.01
CA ILE A 393 -1.77 -4.41 -17.20
C ILE A 393 -1.78 -2.90 -17.33
N ASP A 394 -2.91 -2.24 -17.10
CA ASP A 394 -3.03 -0.77 -17.16
C ASP A 394 -2.19 -0.10 -16.06
N ALA A 395 -2.09 -0.71 -14.88
CA ALA A 395 -1.24 -0.19 -13.81
C ALA A 395 0.26 -0.34 -14.09
N GLU A 396 0.65 -1.46 -14.68
CA GLU A 396 2.02 -1.64 -15.15
C GLU A 396 2.34 -0.65 -16.28
N ALA A 397 1.38 -0.36 -17.16
CA ALA A 397 1.54 0.66 -18.20
C ALA A 397 1.76 2.05 -17.61
N ALA A 398 1.03 2.40 -16.55
CA ALA A 398 1.24 3.65 -15.82
C ALA A 398 2.64 3.73 -15.17
N ARG A 399 3.15 2.60 -14.63
CA ARG A 399 4.51 2.50 -14.08
C ARG A 399 5.57 2.66 -15.17
N ALA A 400 5.33 2.06 -16.34
CA ALA A 400 6.25 2.05 -17.47
C ALA A 400 6.08 3.26 -18.42
N ALA A 401 5.19 4.21 -18.11
CA ALA A 401 4.78 5.30 -19.00
C ALA A 401 5.95 6.16 -19.52
N GLY A 402 7.05 6.22 -18.77
CA GLY A 402 8.26 6.95 -19.17
C GLY A 402 8.99 6.36 -20.39
N TRP A 403 8.71 5.12 -20.78
CA TRP A 403 9.43 4.44 -21.86
C TRP A 403 8.56 3.52 -22.74
N ILE A 404 7.48 2.93 -22.21
CA ILE A 404 6.72 1.87 -22.90
C ILE A 404 6.02 2.33 -24.19
N GLY A 405 5.78 3.63 -24.34
CA GLY A 405 5.11 4.22 -25.50
C GLY A 405 3.60 4.00 -25.52
N LYS A 406 2.98 4.24 -26.69
CA LYS A 406 1.52 4.16 -26.86
C LYS A 406 1.04 2.71 -26.80
N ARG A 407 -0.12 2.50 -26.18
CA ARG A 407 -0.85 1.22 -26.21
C ARG A 407 -1.36 0.93 -27.63
N LEU A 408 -1.15 -0.29 -28.13
CA LEU A 408 -1.53 -0.72 -29.48
C LEU A 408 -2.86 -1.51 -29.53
N ALA A 409 -3.60 -1.55 -28.42
CA ALA A 409 -4.90 -2.22 -28.29
C ALA A 409 -5.90 -1.33 -27.51
N PRO A 410 -7.22 -1.58 -27.61
CA PRO A 410 -8.23 -0.82 -26.86
C PRO A 410 -7.98 -0.80 -25.35
N VAL A 411 -8.35 0.29 -24.68
CA VAL A 411 -8.14 0.43 -23.23
C VAL A 411 -9.00 -0.55 -22.42
N GLY A 412 -8.46 -1.05 -21.31
CA GLY A 412 -9.12 -1.99 -20.40
C GLY A 412 -9.10 -3.44 -20.89
N ALA A 413 -9.93 -4.27 -20.24
CA ALA A 413 -9.98 -5.72 -20.47
C ALA A 413 -10.35 -6.13 -21.91
N ALA A 414 -11.04 -5.25 -22.65
CA ALA A 414 -11.43 -5.50 -24.03
C ALA A 414 -10.24 -5.55 -25.01
N GLY A 415 -9.11 -4.90 -24.68
CA GLY A 415 -7.90 -4.95 -25.50
C GLY A 415 -6.82 -5.89 -24.96
N GLU A 416 -7.15 -6.77 -24.02
CA GLU A 416 -6.24 -7.78 -23.49
C GLU A 416 -6.33 -9.07 -24.30
N THR A 417 -5.20 -9.55 -24.81
CA THR A 417 -5.12 -10.85 -25.48
C THR A 417 -5.04 -11.95 -24.42
N ILE A 418 -6.02 -12.86 -24.43
CA ILE A 418 -6.08 -13.99 -23.49
C ILE A 418 -5.09 -15.08 -23.91
N ILE A 419 -4.21 -15.46 -23.00
CA ILE A 419 -3.29 -16.59 -23.14
C ILE A 419 -3.98 -17.84 -22.57
N ARG A 420 -4.12 -18.88 -23.38
CA ARG A 420 -4.72 -20.16 -22.97
C ARG A 420 -3.70 -21.30 -23.01
N ARG A 421 -3.78 -22.19 -22.02
CA ARG A 421 -3.10 -23.48 -21.99
C ARG A 421 -4.13 -24.55 -21.61
N ASP A 422 -4.23 -25.60 -22.41
CA ASP A 422 -5.20 -26.70 -22.22
C ASP A 422 -6.64 -26.21 -22.03
N GLY A 423 -7.04 -25.19 -22.80
CA GLY A 423 -8.37 -24.58 -22.75
C GLY A 423 -8.61 -23.63 -21.56
N ARG A 424 -7.67 -23.48 -20.62
CA ARG A 424 -7.78 -22.59 -19.46
C ARG A 424 -7.01 -21.29 -19.67
N GLU A 425 -7.56 -20.19 -19.18
CA GLU A 425 -6.86 -18.90 -19.15
C GLU A 425 -5.71 -18.95 -18.13
N VAL A 426 -4.48 -18.78 -18.62
CA VAL A 426 -3.27 -18.77 -17.78
C VAL A 426 -2.63 -17.39 -17.67
N GLY A 427 -3.07 -16.43 -18.48
CA GLY A 427 -2.65 -15.04 -18.40
C GLY A 427 -3.21 -14.21 -19.51
N ARG A 428 -2.75 -12.96 -19.59
CA ARG A 428 -3.12 -11.99 -20.64
C ARG A 428 -1.92 -11.14 -21.00
N PHE A 429 -1.94 -10.55 -22.19
CA PHE A 429 -0.96 -9.53 -22.56
C PHE A 429 -1.57 -8.40 -23.39
N VAL A 430 -0.84 -7.28 -23.45
CA VAL A 430 -1.16 -6.13 -24.30
C VAL A 430 0.12 -5.62 -24.98
N PRO A 431 0.10 -5.40 -26.31
CA PRO A 431 1.19 -4.77 -27.05
C PRO A 431 1.21 -3.24 -26.87
N TYR A 432 2.41 -2.68 -26.77
CA TYR A 432 2.72 -1.25 -26.76
C TYR A 432 3.82 -0.97 -27.80
N GLU A 433 4.00 0.30 -28.18
CA GLU A 433 5.03 0.71 -29.16
C GLU A 433 6.43 0.21 -28.83
N ARG A 434 6.82 0.21 -27.55
CA ARG A 434 8.18 -0.17 -27.11
C ARG A 434 8.24 -1.32 -26.11
N GLY A 435 7.13 -2.04 -25.91
CA GLY A 435 7.18 -3.30 -25.18
C GLY A 435 5.86 -4.05 -25.18
N HIS A 436 5.84 -5.17 -24.48
CA HIS A 436 4.61 -5.90 -24.17
C HIS A 436 4.44 -5.99 -22.67
N ILE A 437 3.21 -5.86 -22.20
CA ILE A 437 2.88 -6.05 -20.79
C ILE A 437 2.14 -7.36 -20.62
N TYR A 438 2.66 -8.23 -19.74
CA TYR A 438 2.11 -9.54 -19.45
C TYR A 438 1.58 -9.61 -18.02
N TRP A 439 0.44 -10.27 -17.86
CA TRP A 439 -0.14 -10.64 -16.58
C TRP A 439 -0.40 -12.15 -16.55
N LYS A 440 -0.15 -12.79 -15.41
CA LYS A 440 -0.42 -14.22 -15.20
C LYS A 440 -1.64 -14.40 -14.28
N THR A 441 -2.52 -15.33 -14.61
CA THR A 441 -3.70 -15.64 -13.79
C THR A 441 -3.28 -15.97 -12.35
N GLY A 442 -3.91 -15.29 -11.38
CA GLY A 442 -3.66 -15.49 -9.95
C GLY A 442 -2.51 -14.66 -9.37
N THR A 443 -1.77 -13.90 -10.19
CA THR A 443 -0.76 -12.96 -9.67
C THR A 443 -1.36 -11.59 -9.40
N ARG A 444 -0.69 -10.82 -8.54
CA ARG A 444 -1.13 -9.47 -8.12
C ARG A 444 -0.42 -8.34 -8.87
N GLN A 445 0.34 -8.67 -9.92
CA GLN A 445 1.12 -7.71 -10.69
C GLN A 445 1.30 -8.19 -12.14
N ALA A 446 1.37 -7.23 -13.06
CA ALA A 446 1.77 -7.41 -14.46
C ALA A 446 3.16 -6.80 -14.68
N PHE A 447 3.88 -7.23 -15.71
CA PHE A 447 5.24 -6.78 -15.98
C PHE A 447 5.45 -6.45 -17.45
N ALA A 448 6.09 -5.30 -17.70
CA ALA A 448 6.50 -4.84 -19.01
C ALA A 448 7.85 -5.42 -19.43
N VAL A 449 7.90 -6.01 -20.62
CA VAL A 449 9.11 -6.52 -21.27
C VAL A 449 9.45 -5.63 -22.47
N PRO A 450 10.64 -5.00 -22.50
CA PRO A 450 10.97 -4.01 -23.52
C PRO A 450 11.31 -4.64 -24.89
N HIS A 451 10.79 -4.01 -25.95
CA HIS A 451 11.21 -4.25 -27.34
C HIS A 451 12.62 -3.74 -27.59
N ALA A 452 13.20 -4.10 -28.73
CA ALA A 452 14.45 -3.52 -29.21
C ALA A 452 14.24 -2.06 -29.62
N ASP A 453 14.97 -1.15 -28.98
CA ASP A 453 15.03 0.26 -29.34
C ASP A 453 16.50 0.73 -29.24
N PRO A 454 17.12 1.15 -30.35
CA PRO A 454 18.50 1.65 -30.35
C PRO A 454 18.75 2.83 -29.40
N GLN A 455 17.71 3.57 -29.02
CA GLN A 455 17.78 4.72 -28.12
C GLN A 455 17.65 4.32 -26.64
N ILE A 456 17.31 3.06 -26.34
CA ILE A 456 17.08 2.58 -24.97
C ILE A 456 18.17 1.56 -24.61
N PRO A 457 19.11 1.90 -23.70
CA PRO A 457 20.01 0.93 -23.10
C PRO A 457 19.23 -0.21 -22.45
N GLY A 458 19.61 -1.47 -22.73
CA GLY A 458 18.93 -2.63 -22.17
C GLY A 458 17.64 -3.08 -22.89
N SER A 459 17.39 -2.57 -24.09
CA SER A 459 16.26 -2.94 -24.95
C SER A 459 16.48 -4.28 -25.68
N GLY A 460 15.43 -4.88 -26.24
CA GLY A 460 15.54 -6.10 -27.07
C GLY A 460 15.34 -7.43 -26.33
N LEU A 461 14.89 -7.35 -25.07
CA LEU A 461 14.60 -8.53 -24.25
C LEU A 461 13.37 -9.29 -24.77
N PHE A 462 12.35 -8.58 -25.27
CA PHE A 462 11.13 -9.20 -25.78
C PHE A 462 11.38 -10.05 -27.03
N GLU A 463 12.18 -9.56 -27.98
CA GLU A 463 12.53 -10.25 -29.22
C GLU A 463 13.33 -11.52 -28.93
N THR A 464 14.31 -11.44 -28.02
CA THR A 464 15.10 -12.60 -27.60
C THR A 464 14.19 -13.63 -26.92
N TRP A 465 13.34 -13.19 -25.98
CA TRP A 465 12.40 -14.07 -25.28
C TRP A 465 11.43 -14.78 -26.23
N GLY A 466 10.96 -14.08 -27.27
CA GLY A 466 10.10 -14.65 -28.30
C GLY A 466 10.81 -15.63 -29.22
N ALA A 467 11.90 -15.20 -29.84
CA ALA A 467 12.61 -15.96 -30.86
C ALA A 467 13.28 -17.22 -30.30
N ASP A 468 13.95 -17.10 -29.16
CA ASP A 468 14.79 -18.18 -28.63
C ASP A 468 14.09 -19.01 -27.56
N TYR A 469 13.09 -18.44 -26.88
CA TYR A 469 12.47 -19.04 -25.70
C TYR A 469 10.94 -19.15 -25.78
N ARG A 470 10.32 -18.89 -26.94
CA ARG A 470 8.88 -19.09 -27.21
C ARG A 470 7.95 -18.37 -26.23
N TRP A 471 8.33 -17.16 -25.81
CA TRP A 471 7.57 -16.33 -24.88
C TRP A 471 7.08 -17.12 -23.63
N GLU A 472 5.86 -16.88 -23.18
CA GLU A 472 5.26 -17.51 -21.99
C GLU A 472 4.94 -19.00 -22.17
N GLN A 473 5.04 -19.50 -23.40
CA GLN A 473 4.79 -20.91 -23.72
C GLN A 473 6.05 -21.77 -23.57
N GLY A 474 7.23 -21.15 -23.61
CA GLY A 474 8.49 -21.87 -23.44
C GLY A 474 8.98 -21.95 -21.99
N PRO A 475 10.24 -22.37 -21.79
CA PRO A 475 10.75 -22.77 -20.48
C PRO A 475 10.88 -21.64 -19.47
N LEU A 476 10.98 -20.38 -19.93
CA LEU A 476 11.07 -19.22 -19.04
C LEU A 476 9.71 -18.89 -18.38
N GLY A 477 8.58 -19.16 -19.04
CA GLY A 477 7.26 -18.83 -18.50
C GLY A 477 7.00 -17.31 -18.43
N PHE A 478 6.12 -16.88 -17.53
CA PHE A 478 5.73 -15.47 -17.40
C PHE A 478 6.82 -14.62 -16.75
N PRO A 479 6.89 -13.31 -17.05
CA PRO A 479 7.74 -12.39 -16.28
C PRO A 479 7.24 -12.29 -14.83
N ILE A 480 8.17 -12.22 -13.87
CA ILE A 480 7.86 -12.18 -12.43
C ILE A 480 8.39 -10.94 -11.71
N LEU A 481 9.21 -10.14 -12.38
CA LEU A 481 9.73 -8.85 -11.91
C LEU A 481 9.80 -7.87 -13.07
N ALA A 482 9.94 -6.59 -12.74
CA ALA A 482 10.31 -5.58 -13.73
C ALA A 482 11.67 -5.90 -14.35
N HIS A 483 11.85 -5.62 -15.64
CA HIS A 483 13.20 -5.59 -16.21
C HIS A 483 14.05 -4.56 -15.44
N THR A 484 15.33 -4.85 -15.31
CA THR A 484 16.30 -3.98 -14.64
C THR A 484 17.38 -3.60 -15.63
N VAL A 485 17.57 -2.30 -15.84
CA VAL A 485 18.74 -1.78 -16.57
C VAL A 485 19.92 -1.81 -15.61
N VAL A 486 20.99 -2.47 -16.02
CA VAL A 486 22.24 -2.62 -15.27
C VAL A 486 23.38 -2.00 -16.07
N THR A 487 24.56 -1.87 -15.45
CA THR A 487 25.75 -1.38 -16.15
C THR A 487 26.00 -2.25 -17.38
N ASN A 488 26.00 -1.64 -18.56
CA ASN A 488 26.21 -2.29 -19.87
C ASN A 488 25.14 -3.29 -20.33
N GLY A 489 23.90 -3.24 -19.84
CA GLY A 489 22.82 -4.06 -20.39
C GLY A 489 21.53 -4.03 -19.60
N ALA A 490 20.69 -5.05 -19.77
CA ALA A 490 19.51 -5.28 -18.93
C ALA A 490 19.23 -6.75 -18.71
N VAL A 491 18.43 -7.00 -17.67
CA VAL A 491 18.00 -8.32 -17.24
C VAL A 491 16.49 -8.36 -17.03
N GLN A 492 15.87 -9.50 -17.33
CA GLN A 492 14.45 -9.75 -17.09
C GLN A 492 14.28 -11.10 -16.40
N ALA A 493 13.66 -11.10 -15.21
CA ALA A 493 13.36 -12.32 -14.48
C ALA A 493 11.99 -12.89 -14.92
N PHE A 494 11.98 -14.21 -15.11
CA PHE A 494 10.81 -15.02 -15.43
C PHE A 494 10.68 -16.17 -14.43
N GLU A 495 9.56 -16.90 -14.48
CA GLU A 495 9.29 -18.03 -13.59
C GLU A 495 10.39 -19.11 -13.63
N GLY A 496 10.93 -19.37 -14.82
CA GLY A 496 11.90 -20.43 -15.07
C GLY A 496 13.36 -19.98 -15.08
N GLY A 497 13.66 -18.69 -14.95
CA GLY A 497 15.04 -18.19 -15.05
C GLY A 497 15.16 -16.69 -15.31
N VAL A 498 16.37 -16.22 -15.58
CA VAL A 498 16.64 -14.81 -15.86
C VAL A 498 17.28 -14.66 -17.23
N LEU A 499 16.72 -13.80 -18.07
CA LEU A 499 17.26 -13.44 -19.37
C LEU A 499 18.21 -12.25 -19.21
N PHE A 500 19.45 -12.40 -19.65
CA PHE A 500 20.48 -11.36 -19.61
C PHE A 500 20.77 -10.88 -21.02
N ARG A 501 20.83 -9.56 -21.19
CA ARG A 501 21.16 -8.96 -22.49
C ARG A 501 22.12 -7.80 -22.31
N LYS A 502 23.35 -7.98 -22.81
CA LYS A 502 24.38 -6.94 -22.87
C LYS A 502 24.05 -5.92 -23.97
N ASN A 503 24.33 -4.65 -23.71
CA ASN A 503 24.17 -3.57 -24.69
C ASN A 503 25.02 -3.84 -25.93
N GLY A 504 24.45 -3.59 -27.12
CA GLY A 504 25.11 -3.85 -28.41
C GLY A 504 25.10 -5.30 -28.86
N SER A 505 24.74 -6.28 -28.01
CA SER A 505 24.62 -7.68 -28.43
C SER A 505 23.41 -7.90 -29.34
N ALA A 506 23.51 -8.80 -30.31
CA ALA A 506 22.39 -9.12 -31.21
C ALA A 506 21.26 -9.90 -30.49
N ARG A 507 21.59 -10.70 -29.47
CA ARG A 507 20.65 -11.51 -28.66
C ARG A 507 21.03 -11.52 -27.18
N GLY A 508 20.10 -11.91 -26.31
CA GLY A 508 20.36 -12.20 -24.90
C GLY A 508 20.46 -13.71 -24.62
N TRP A 509 20.84 -14.07 -23.40
CA TRP A 509 21.00 -15.46 -22.97
C TRP A 509 20.33 -15.67 -21.61
N ALA A 510 19.49 -16.71 -21.53
CA ALA A 510 18.86 -17.14 -20.29
C ALA A 510 19.83 -17.95 -19.43
N VAL A 511 19.81 -17.71 -18.13
CA VAL A 511 20.50 -18.52 -17.12
C VAL A 511 19.43 -19.00 -16.15
N TRP A 512 19.39 -20.31 -15.87
CA TRP A 512 18.35 -20.91 -15.03
C TRP A 512 18.87 -22.01 -14.11
N GLY A 513 17.98 -22.52 -13.26
CA GLY A 513 18.25 -23.66 -12.37
C GLY A 513 19.49 -23.47 -11.49
N ARG A 514 20.22 -24.57 -11.27
CA ARG A 514 21.41 -24.55 -10.40
C ARG A 514 22.57 -23.73 -10.99
N ILE A 515 22.67 -23.62 -12.32
CA ILE A 515 23.67 -22.76 -12.97
C ILE A 515 23.39 -21.30 -12.61
N TYR A 516 22.13 -20.86 -12.65
CA TYR A 516 21.76 -19.52 -12.20
C TYR A 516 22.04 -19.29 -10.72
N ASP A 517 21.78 -20.28 -9.85
CA ASP A 517 22.09 -20.15 -8.42
C ASP A 517 23.59 -19.89 -8.18
N ALA A 518 24.46 -20.63 -8.86
CA ALA A 518 25.91 -20.44 -8.79
C ALA A 518 26.34 -19.10 -9.40
N TYR A 519 25.79 -18.74 -10.55
CA TYR A 519 26.07 -17.46 -11.20
C TYR A 519 25.69 -16.27 -10.32
N ARG A 520 24.50 -16.31 -9.72
CA ARG A 520 24.00 -15.31 -8.76
C ARG A 520 24.86 -15.24 -7.51
N ALA A 521 25.28 -16.37 -6.95
CA ALA A 521 26.16 -16.40 -5.78
C ALA A 521 27.52 -15.74 -6.04
N ASN A 522 27.95 -15.67 -7.31
CA ASN A 522 29.18 -15.02 -7.75
C ASN A 522 28.96 -13.59 -8.25
N GLY A 523 27.81 -12.95 -7.97
CA GLY A 523 27.57 -11.55 -8.33
C GLY A 523 27.04 -11.32 -9.76
N SER A 524 26.60 -12.39 -10.44
CA SER A 524 25.99 -12.34 -11.76
C SER A 524 26.85 -11.58 -12.79
N GLU A 525 26.25 -10.70 -13.59
CA GLU A 525 26.90 -10.01 -14.70
C GLU A 525 27.91 -8.94 -14.24
N GLN A 526 27.84 -8.54 -12.97
CA GLN A 526 28.83 -7.66 -12.32
C GLN A 526 29.92 -8.46 -11.60
N GLY A 527 29.78 -9.79 -11.57
CA GLY A 527 30.71 -10.72 -10.96
C GLY A 527 31.90 -11.06 -11.86
N PRO A 528 32.82 -11.90 -11.37
CA PRO A 528 34.04 -12.25 -12.09
C PRO A 528 33.80 -13.07 -13.37
N LEU A 529 32.61 -13.66 -13.55
CA LEU A 529 32.24 -14.38 -14.78
C LEU A 529 31.83 -13.44 -15.93
N GLY A 530 31.36 -12.22 -15.62
CA GLY A 530 30.81 -11.30 -16.62
C GLY A 530 29.48 -11.79 -17.21
N TRP A 531 29.12 -11.31 -18.40
CA TRP A 531 27.84 -11.63 -19.04
C TRP A 531 27.78 -13.07 -19.60
N PRO A 532 26.60 -13.72 -19.66
CA PRO A 532 26.48 -14.99 -20.39
C PRO A 532 26.67 -14.76 -21.89
N THR A 533 27.29 -15.74 -22.55
CA THR A 533 27.62 -15.69 -23.99
C THR A 533 27.07 -16.86 -24.79
N SER A 534 26.45 -17.85 -24.13
CA SER A 534 25.84 -19.02 -24.77
C SER A 534 24.57 -19.47 -24.05
N ALA A 535 23.84 -20.38 -24.70
CA ALA A 535 22.85 -21.22 -24.03
C ALA A 535 23.56 -22.30 -23.18
N GLU A 536 22.79 -23.01 -22.35
CA GLU A 536 23.25 -24.25 -21.75
C GLU A 536 23.42 -25.33 -22.84
N GLU A 537 24.59 -25.95 -22.88
CA GLU A 537 24.93 -27.01 -23.83
C GLU A 537 25.25 -28.29 -23.08
N LYS A 538 24.84 -29.43 -23.65
CA LYS A 538 25.20 -30.73 -23.09
C LYS A 538 26.68 -31.01 -23.36
N VAL A 539 27.44 -31.35 -22.32
CA VAL A 539 28.83 -31.77 -22.48
C VAL A 539 28.85 -33.18 -23.10
N PRO A 540 29.42 -33.36 -24.31
CA PRO A 540 29.39 -34.63 -25.02
C PRO A 540 29.89 -35.80 -24.17
N GLY A 541 29.16 -36.92 -24.19
CA GLY A 541 29.52 -38.14 -23.45
C GLY A 541 29.28 -38.08 -21.94
N THR A 542 28.64 -37.01 -21.42
CA THR A 542 28.30 -36.89 -20.00
C THR A 542 26.87 -36.39 -19.80
N ASP A 543 26.36 -36.43 -18.57
CA ASP A 543 25.10 -35.79 -18.19
C ASP A 543 25.27 -34.32 -17.76
N ASN A 544 26.48 -33.77 -17.90
CA ASN A 544 26.77 -32.42 -17.47
C ASN A 544 26.22 -31.39 -18.47
N LEU A 545 25.86 -30.22 -17.94
CA LEU A 545 25.49 -29.04 -18.72
C LEU A 545 26.55 -27.97 -18.52
N VAL A 546 26.92 -27.27 -19.58
CA VAL A 546 27.86 -26.15 -19.53
C VAL A 546 27.21 -24.90 -20.07
N GLN A 547 27.45 -23.76 -19.41
CA GLN A 547 27.11 -22.45 -19.94
C GLN A 547 28.34 -21.54 -19.89
N HIS A 548 28.57 -20.81 -20.99
CA HIS A 548 29.71 -19.92 -21.16
C HIS A 548 29.36 -18.48 -20.79
N PHE A 549 30.34 -17.79 -20.23
CA PHE A 549 30.30 -16.40 -19.82
C PHE A 549 31.56 -15.67 -20.34
N GLU A 550 31.57 -14.34 -20.30
CA GLU A 550 32.66 -13.52 -20.86
C GLU A 550 34.05 -13.85 -20.31
N HIS A 551 34.11 -14.31 -19.05
CA HIS A 551 35.36 -14.56 -18.32
C HIS A 551 35.41 -15.96 -17.70
N GLY A 552 34.62 -16.90 -18.23
CA GLY A 552 34.64 -18.28 -17.73
C GLY A 552 33.44 -19.12 -18.14
N ARG A 553 33.23 -20.21 -17.41
CA ARG A 553 32.09 -21.12 -17.63
C ARG A 553 31.60 -21.74 -16.33
N LEU A 554 30.32 -22.07 -16.31
CA LEU A 554 29.70 -22.86 -15.24
C LEU A 554 29.36 -24.25 -15.80
N ILE A 555 29.77 -25.29 -15.08
CA ILE A 555 29.45 -26.68 -15.45
C ILE A 555 28.60 -27.29 -14.34
N TRP A 556 27.35 -27.60 -14.66
CA TRP A 556 26.48 -28.39 -13.80
C TRP A 556 26.72 -29.88 -13.99
N SER A 557 26.72 -30.61 -12.88
CA SER A 557 26.65 -32.06 -12.80
C SER A 557 25.65 -32.46 -11.70
N PRO A 558 25.29 -33.76 -11.59
CA PRO A 558 24.46 -34.23 -10.49
C PRO A 558 25.04 -33.92 -9.09
N SER A 559 26.37 -33.82 -8.96
CA SER A 559 27.06 -33.53 -7.70
C SER A 559 27.17 -32.04 -7.35
N GLY A 560 26.91 -31.12 -8.29
CA GLY A 560 26.98 -29.69 -8.03
C GLY A 560 27.26 -28.85 -9.26
N VAL A 561 27.63 -27.58 -9.06
CA VAL A 561 28.05 -26.67 -10.13
C VAL A 561 29.50 -26.28 -9.89
N ALA A 562 30.37 -26.56 -10.87
CA ALA A 562 31.74 -26.10 -10.89
C ALA A 562 31.84 -24.70 -11.53
N VAL A 563 32.53 -23.79 -10.85
CA VAL A 563 32.83 -22.44 -11.33
C VAL A 563 34.25 -22.40 -11.86
N LEU A 564 34.39 -22.15 -13.17
CA LEU A 564 35.69 -22.02 -13.82
C LEU A 564 35.83 -20.59 -14.34
N ILE A 565 36.79 -19.85 -13.80
CA ILE A 565 37.12 -18.48 -14.21
C ILE A 565 38.38 -18.54 -15.08
N ASP A 566 38.34 -17.92 -16.25
CA ASP A 566 39.48 -17.83 -17.14
C ASP A 566 40.47 -16.81 -16.57
N THR A 567 41.48 -17.26 -15.85
CA THR A 567 42.58 -16.40 -15.41
C THR A 567 43.45 -16.09 -16.62
N LYS A 568 43.54 -14.81 -17.02
CA LYS A 568 44.69 -14.38 -17.82
C LYS A 568 45.93 -14.56 -16.95
N GLU A 569 46.80 -15.48 -17.32
CA GLU A 569 48.18 -15.45 -16.85
C GLU A 569 48.74 -14.06 -17.16
N ILE A 570 49.04 -13.30 -16.12
CA ILE A 570 49.96 -12.17 -16.25
C ILE A 570 51.31 -12.85 -16.47
N ALA A 571 51.74 -12.92 -17.74
CA ALA A 571 53.12 -13.28 -18.05
C ALA A 571 54.04 -12.35 -17.22
N ALA A 572 54.93 -12.99 -16.46
CA ALA A 572 55.77 -12.42 -15.42
C ALA A 572 56.64 -11.24 -15.87
#